data_AF-A0A2C6DFC2-F1
#
_entry.id   AF-A0A2C6DFC2-F1
#
_cell.length_a   1.000
_cell.length_b   1.000
_cell.length_c   1.000
_cell.angle_alpha   90.00
_cell.angle_beta   90.00
_cell.angle_gamma   90.00
#
_symmetry.space_group_name_H-M   'P 1'
#
loop_
_entity.id
_entity.type
_entity.pdbx_description
1 polymer ?
#
loop_
_entity_poly.entity_id
_entity_poly.type
_entity_poly.pdbx_seq_one_letter_code
_entity_poly.pdbx_strand_id
1 'polypeptide(L)'
;MSNTSAGWLSEVKDYLYQNDGRDLYDIVHQVLSLDKMSYTSFLKMASEGYGCSPSEGCGYALDQNWDDPEEFDEVSFMFGDYESSTISPQHFAELMQVISDGYINANPKDKASIEHYMGKLRERYS
;
A
#
# COMPACT_ATOMS: atom_id res chain seq x y z
N MET A 1 18.62 -14.73 -13.11
CA MET A 1 18.96 -14.00 -11.87
C MET A 1 18.15 -12.71 -11.88
N SER A 2 16.99 -12.68 -11.22
CA SER A 2 16.16 -11.48 -11.04
C SER A 2 16.33 -10.99 -9.61
N ASN A 3 17.49 -10.41 -9.31
CA ASN A 3 17.72 -9.69 -8.05
C ASN A 3 17.45 -8.22 -8.33
N THR A 4 16.33 -7.65 -7.86
CA THR A 4 16.24 -6.21 -7.48
C THR A 4 14.89 -5.71 -6.93
N SER A 5 13.75 -6.40 -7.06
CA SER A 5 12.44 -5.75 -6.80
C SER A 5 12.05 -5.53 -5.32
N ALA A 6 12.68 -6.17 -4.32
CA ALA A 6 12.18 -6.19 -2.94
C ALA A 6 13.18 -5.79 -1.82
N GLY A 7 14.44 -5.48 -2.14
CA GLY A 7 15.44 -5.16 -1.11
C GLY A 7 15.04 -3.94 -0.27
N TRP A 8 14.64 -2.86 -0.94
CA TRP A 8 14.18 -1.62 -0.31
C TRP A 8 12.93 -1.81 0.55
N LEU A 9 12.03 -2.72 0.15
CA LEU A 9 10.81 -2.99 0.93
C LEU A 9 11.16 -3.69 2.24
N SER A 10 12.13 -4.62 2.22
CA SER A 10 12.58 -5.30 3.43
C SER A 10 13.21 -4.36 4.47
N GLU A 11 13.75 -3.20 4.06
CA GLU A 11 14.32 -2.19 4.96
C GLU A 11 13.26 -1.52 5.84
N VAL A 12 12.00 -1.47 5.40
CA VAL A 12 10.89 -0.86 6.15
C VAL A 12 10.01 -1.89 6.87
N LYS A 13 10.31 -3.19 6.72
CA LYS A 13 9.49 -4.28 7.24
C LYS A 13 9.25 -4.18 8.74
N ASP A 14 10.33 -4.05 9.51
CA ASP A 14 10.24 -4.08 10.98
C ASP A 14 9.43 -2.90 11.52
N TYR A 15 9.55 -1.74 10.88
CA TYR A 15 8.73 -0.57 11.21
C TYR A 15 7.24 -0.88 10.97
N LEU A 16 6.89 -1.37 9.78
CA LEU A 16 5.49 -1.67 9.44
C LEU A 16 4.91 -2.73 10.39
N TYR A 17 5.67 -3.78 10.70
CA TYR A 17 5.22 -4.85 11.59
C TYR A 17 5.00 -4.36 13.04
N GLN A 18 5.70 -3.33 13.48
CA GLN A 18 5.58 -2.73 14.81
C GLN A 18 4.51 -1.64 14.89
N ASN A 19 3.97 -1.19 13.76
CA ASN A 19 3.01 -0.08 13.65
C ASN A 19 1.79 -0.53 12.83
N ASP A 20 1.23 -1.70 13.16
CA ASP A 20 -0.02 -2.24 12.58
C ASP A 20 -0.09 -2.31 11.04
N GLY A 21 1.05 -2.22 10.36
CA GLY A 21 1.20 -2.22 8.90
C GLY A 21 1.64 -3.56 8.32
N ARG A 22 1.55 -4.65 9.09
CA ARG A 22 1.96 -6.00 8.66
C ARG A 22 1.22 -6.43 7.39
N ASP A 23 -0.10 -6.33 7.41
CA ASP A 23 -0.96 -6.79 6.32
C ASP A 23 -0.70 -5.97 5.04
N LEU A 24 -0.53 -4.66 5.19
CA LEU A 24 -0.11 -3.78 4.10
C LEU A 24 1.25 -4.19 3.51
N TYR A 25 2.25 -4.44 4.35
CA TYR A 25 3.56 -4.91 3.90
C TYR A 25 3.44 -6.22 3.12
N ASP A 26 2.71 -7.20 3.67
CA ASP A 26 2.60 -8.53 3.08
C ASP A 26 1.88 -8.46 1.71
N ILE A 27 0.88 -7.59 1.56
CA ILE A 27 0.19 -7.33 0.29
C ILE A 27 1.13 -6.65 -0.72
N VAL A 28 1.82 -5.57 -0.36
CA VAL A 28 2.76 -4.88 -1.26
C VAL A 28 3.87 -5.84 -1.71
N HIS A 29 4.42 -6.62 -0.78
CA HIS A 29 5.41 -7.64 -1.08
C HIS A 29 4.84 -8.70 -2.04
N GLN A 30 3.60 -9.14 -1.84
CA GLN A 30 2.97 -10.12 -2.73
C GLN A 30 2.71 -9.54 -4.13
N VAL A 31 2.21 -8.32 -4.25
CA VAL A 31 2.02 -7.61 -5.53
C VAL A 31 3.31 -7.58 -6.34
N LEU A 32 4.42 -7.20 -5.70
CA LEU A 32 5.73 -7.08 -6.34
C LEU A 32 6.37 -8.43 -6.66
N SER A 33 6.25 -9.42 -5.77
CA SER A 33 6.83 -10.76 -5.96
C SER A 33 6.11 -11.58 -7.02
N LEU A 34 4.80 -11.34 -7.21
CA LEU A 34 4.00 -11.95 -8.27
C LEU A 34 4.00 -11.12 -9.57
N ASP A 35 4.76 -10.04 -9.63
CA ASP A 35 4.85 -9.11 -10.77
C ASP A 35 3.46 -8.65 -11.28
N LYS A 36 2.52 -8.42 -10.36
CA LYS A 36 1.16 -8.00 -10.69
C LYS A 36 1.14 -6.57 -11.21
N MET A 37 1.96 -5.70 -10.62
CA MET A 37 2.19 -4.33 -11.06
C MET A 37 3.44 -3.73 -10.39
N SER A 38 3.93 -2.61 -10.93
CA SER A 38 4.98 -1.82 -10.30
C SER A 38 4.48 -1.11 -9.03
N TYR A 39 5.40 -0.74 -8.13
CA TYR A 39 5.06 0.03 -6.94
C TYR A 39 4.43 1.40 -7.29
N THR A 40 4.93 2.07 -8.33
CA THR A 40 4.35 3.35 -8.80
C THR A 40 2.90 3.18 -9.24
N SER A 41 2.57 2.10 -9.96
CA SER A 41 1.19 1.81 -10.35
C SER A 41 0.33 1.47 -9.13
N PHE A 42 0.84 0.69 -8.18
CA PHE A 42 0.17 0.38 -6.92
C PHE A 42 -0.18 1.67 -6.14
N LEU A 43 0.79 2.55 -5.95
CA LEU A 43 0.61 3.82 -5.27
C LEU A 43 -0.37 4.74 -6.02
N LYS A 44 -0.31 4.78 -7.35
CA LYS A 44 -1.27 5.53 -8.16
C LYS A 44 -2.70 5.06 -7.88
N MET A 45 -2.97 3.76 -7.91
CA MET A 45 -4.31 3.22 -7.61
C MET A 45 -4.77 3.57 -6.20
N ALA A 46 -3.91 3.39 -5.20
CA ALA A 46 -4.22 3.77 -3.83
C ALA A 46 -4.54 5.27 -3.70
N SER A 47 -3.79 6.13 -4.40
CA SER A 47 -4.04 7.59 -4.43
C SER A 47 -5.35 7.98 -5.15
N GLU A 48 -5.90 7.07 -5.95
CA GLU A 48 -7.19 7.22 -6.64
C GLU A 48 -8.34 6.59 -5.84
N GLY A 49 -8.05 6.03 -4.67
CA GLY A 49 -9.02 5.43 -3.76
C GLY A 49 -9.33 3.97 -4.00
N TYR A 50 -8.50 3.28 -4.80
CA TYR A 50 -8.66 1.85 -5.10
C TYR A 50 -7.70 1.00 -4.28
N GLY A 51 -8.26 0.03 -3.57
CA GLY A 51 -7.56 -1.06 -2.92
C GLY A 51 -6.92 -2.03 -3.91
N CYS A 52 -6.23 -3.04 -3.38
CA CYS A 52 -5.51 -4.02 -4.20
C CYS A 52 -5.72 -5.44 -3.66
N SER A 53 -5.93 -6.38 -4.58
CA SER A 53 -6.01 -7.82 -4.26
C SER A 53 -5.04 -8.61 -5.15
N PRO A 54 -3.81 -8.89 -4.70
CA PRO A 54 -2.83 -9.66 -5.47
C PRO A 54 -3.23 -11.12 -5.71
N SER A 55 -4.07 -11.69 -4.85
CA SER A 55 -4.60 -13.05 -4.98
C SER A 55 -5.97 -13.18 -4.29
N GLU A 56 -6.72 -14.23 -4.63
CA GLU A 56 -8.02 -14.51 -4.02
C GLU A 56 -7.88 -14.62 -2.49
N GLY A 57 -8.76 -13.92 -1.77
CA GLY A 57 -8.72 -13.82 -0.31
C GLY A 57 -7.54 -13.02 0.24
N CYS A 58 -6.74 -12.33 -0.57
CA CYS A 58 -5.63 -11.50 -0.10
C CYS A 58 -5.77 -10.09 -0.69
N GLY A 59 -5.98 -9.08 0.15
CA GLY A 59 -6.10 -7.72 -0.33
C GLY A 59 -6.57 -6.73 0.72
N TYR A 60 -6.80 -5.50 0.28
CA TYR A 60 -7.42 -4.45 1.09
C TYR A 60 -8.39 -3.63 0.23
N ALA A 61 -9.35 -3.00 0.90
CA ALA A 61 -10.31 -2.09 0.28
C ALA A 61 -10.03 -0.64 0.71
N LEU A 62 -10.30 0.29 -0.20
CA LEU A 62 -10.33 1.73 0.04
C LEU A 62 -11.72 2.27 -0.32
N ASP A 63 -11.94 3.57 -0.16
CA ASP A 63 -13.24 4.22 -0.34
C ASP A 63 -13.92 3.93 -1.69
N GLN A 64 -13.16 3.82 -2.80
CA GLN A 64 -13.76 3.50 -4.12
C GLN A 64 -14.14 2.02 -4.28
N ASN A 65 -13.81 1.17 -3.31
CA ASN A 65 -14.26 -0.22 -3.26
C ASN A 65 -15.56 -0.40 -2.46
N TRP A 66 -15.98 0.62 -1.71
CA TRP A 66 -17.20 0.58 -0.91
C TRP A 66 -18.41 0.94 -1.77
N ASP A 67 -19.58 0.42 -1.40
CA ASP A 67 -20.85 0.75 -2.07
C ASP A 67 -21.17 2.25 -1.94
N ASP A 68 -20.87 2.83 -0.77
CA ASP A 68 -20.92 4.26 -0.51
C ASP A 68 -19.55 4.77 -0.01
N PRO A 69 -18.78 5.49 -0.86
CA PRO A 69 -17.51 6.07 -0.45
C PRO A 69 -17.61 7.09 0.69
N GLU A 70 -18.79 7.68 0.95
CA GLU A 70 -18.99 8.62 2.06
C GLU A 70 -19.01 7.93 3.43
N GLU A 71 -19.28 6.62 3.46
CA GLU A 71 -19.27 5.81 4.69
C GLU A 71 -17.88 5.26 5.04
N PHE A 72 -16.86 5.52 4.21
CA PHE A 72 -15.52 5.01 4.42
C PHE A 72 -14.83 5.62 5.65
N ASP A 73 -14.59 4.78 6.67
CA ASP A 73 -13.94 5.17 7.92
C ASP A 73 -12.72 4.30 8.30
N GLU A 74 -12.48 3.20 7.58
CA GLU A 74 -11.35 2.30 7.81
C GLU A 74 -10.84 1.60 6.53
N VAL A 75 -9.56 1.22 6.57
CA VAL A 75 -8.95 0.32 5.58
C VAL A 75 -8.98 -1.10 6.12
N SER A 76 -9.84 -1.93 5.55
CA SER A 76 -9.97 -3.34 5.93
C SER A 76 -9.04 -4.23 5.08
N PHE A 77 -8.27 -5.09 5.75
CA PHE A 77 -7.38 -6.06 5.15
C PHE A 77 -7.99 -7.46 5.21
N MET A 78 -7.91 -8.21 4.12
CA MET A 78 -8.45 -9.55 3.96
C MET A 78 -7.31 -10.55 3.74
N PHE A 79 -7.30 -11.63 4.53
CA PHE A 79 -6.43 -12.79 4.35
C PHE A 79 -7.23 -14.08 4.56
N GLY A 80 -7.45 -14.83 3.47
CA GLY A 80 -8.39 -15.94 3.41
C GLY A 80 -9.84 -15.46 3.30
N ASP A 81 -10.74 -16.14 4.01
CA ASP A 81 -12.19 -15.88 3.96
C ASP A 81 -12.66 -14.83 4.98
N TYR A 82 -11.72 -14.20 5.71
CA TYR A 82 -12.04 -13.31 6.82
C TYR A 82 -11.20 -12.03 6.77
N GLU A 83 -11.74 -10.98 7.37
CA GLU A 83 -10.99 -9.78 7.72
C GLU A 83 -9.87 -10.15 8.70
N SER A 84 -8.66 -9.69 8.38
CA SER A 84 -7.45 -9.93 9.16
C SER A 84 -7.21 -8.80 10.16
N SER A 85 -7.28 -7.56 9.68
CA SER A 85 -7.09 -6.35 10.47
C SER A 85 -7.75 -5.14 9.81
N THR A 86 -7.93 -4.07 10.58
CA THR A 86 -8.33 -2.76 10.07
C THR A 86 -7.42 -1.67 10.63
N ILE A 87 -7.22 -0.60 9.85
CA ILE A 87 -6.51 0.61 10.29
C ILE A 87 -7.27 1.86 9.82
N SER A 88 -7.02 3.01 10.45
CA SER A 88 -7.60 4.26 9.98
C SER A 88 -7.03 4.69 8.62
N PRO A 89 -7.79 5.45 7.80
CA PRO A 89 -7.30 5.99 6.53
C PRO A 89 -6.04 6.84 6.70
N GLN A 90 -6.00 7.65 7.76
CA GLN A 90 -4.82 8.45 8.09
C GLN A 90 -3.60 7.56 8.35
N HIS A 91 -3.76 6.50 9.14
CA HIS A 91 -2.66 5.60 9.44
C HIS A 91 -2.19 4.83 8.21
N PHE A 92 -3.10 4.44 7.31
CA PHE A 92 -2.75 3.88 6.01
C PHE A 92 -1.86 4.84 5.19
N ALA A 93 -2.20 6.12 5.13
CA ALA A 93 -1.39 7.11 4.43
C ALA A 93 0.01 7.29 5.04
N GLU A 94 0.12 7.25 6.38
CA GLU A 94 1.39 7.31 7.10
C GLU A 94 2.29 6.10 6.77
N LEU A 95 1.73 4.89 6.80
CA LEU A 95 2.48 3.67 6.46
C LEU A 95 2.88 3.64 4.99
N MET A 96 2.01 4.10 4.08
CA MET A 96 2.33 4.26 2.66
C MET A 96 3.46 5.26 2.40
N GLN A 97 3.58 6.31 3.22
CA GLN A 97 4.72 7.23 3.16
C GLN A 97 6.03 6.52 3.50
N VAL A 98 6.06 5.70 4.55
CA VAL A 98 7.25 4.93 4.94
C VAL A 98 7.69 3.99 3.80
N ILE A 99 6.74 3.28 3.18
CA ILE A 99 7.02 2.42 2.03
C ILE A 99 7.56 3.24 0.85
N SER A 100 6.94 4.39 0.58
CA SER A 100 7.35 5.29 -0.51
C SER A 100 8.74 5.85 -0.32
N ASP A 101 9.13 6.20 0.91
CA ASP A 101 10.46 6.70 1.23
C ASP A 101 11.53 5.62 0.99
N GLY A 102 11.25 4.37 1.39
CA GLY A 102 12.08 3.22 1.07
C GLY A 102 12.25 3.04 -0.45
N TYR A 103 11.15 3.12 -1.20
CA TYR A 103 11.18 3.02 -2.66
C TYR A 103 12.00 4.15 -3.32
N ILE A 104 11.81 5.40 -2.88
CA ILE A 104 12.53 6.58 -3.40
C ILE A 104 14.03 6.45 -3.17
N ASN A 105 14.46 5.98 -1.99
CA ASN A 105 15.87 5.79 -1.68
C ASN A 105 16.54 4.82 -2.66
N ALA A 106 15.86 3.75 -3.04
CA ALA A 106 16.34 2.79 -4.02
C ALA A 106 16.14 3.22 -5.49
N ASN A 107 15.15 4.08 -5.76
CA ASN A 107 14.77 4.52 -7.10
C ASN A 107 14.64 6.06 -7.20
N PRO A 108 15.74 6.84 -7.03
CA PRO A 108 15.64 8.31 -6.94
C PRO A 108 15.07 8.99 -8.20
N LYS A 109 15.11 8.30 -9.35
CA LYS A 109 14.57 8.81 -10.62
C LYS A 109 13.05 8.92 -10.61
N ASP A 110 12.38 8.09 -9.82
CA ASP A 110 10.92 8.01 -9.76
C ASP A 110 10.35 8.94 -8.68
N LYS A 111 11.22 9.63 -7.92
CA LYS A 111 10.87 10.48 -6.79
C LYS A 111 9.71 11.44 -7.08
N ALA A 112 9.78 12.18 -8.19
CA ALA A 112 8.75 13.17 -8.52
C ALA A 112 7.36 12.54 -8.71
N SER A 113 7.29 11.36 -9.32
CA SER A 113 6.03 10.63 -9.51
C SER A 113 5.51 10.08 -8.18
N ILE A 114 6.39 9.52 -7.35
CA ILE A 114 6.02 9.00 -6.02
C ILE A 114 5.52 10.13 -5.11
N GLU A 115 6.24 11.25 -5.06
CA GLU A 115 5.83 12.42 -4.28
C GLU A 115 4.48 12.98 -4.76
N HIS A 116 4.23 12.99 -6.07
CA HIS A 116 2.95 13.39 -6.64
C HIS A 116 1.79 12.50 -6.14
N TYR A 117 1.93 11.18 -6.25
CA TYR A 117 0.86 10.26 -5.82
C TYR A 117 0.72 10.19 -4.29
N MET A 118 1.81 10.28 -3.52
CA MET A 118 1.74 10.42 -2.06
C MET A 118 1.08 11.73 -1.63
N GLY A 119 1.24 12.81 -2.40
CA GLY A 119 0.49 14.06 -2.20
C GLY A 119 -1.01 13.82 -2.32
N LYS A 120 -1.46 13.22 -3.43
CA LYS A 120 -2.87 12.87 -3.65
C LYS A 120 -3.43 11.91 -2.60
N LEU A 121 -2.65 10.92 -2.19
CA LEU A 121 -3.05 9.96 -1.16
C LEU A 121 -3.31 10.66 0.18
N ARG A 122 -2.42 11.56 0.59
CA ARG A 122 -2.59 12.33 1.83
C ARG A 122 -3.75 13.29 1.74
N GLU A 123 -3.92 14.00 0.63
CA GLU A 123 -5.09 14.87 0.42
C GLU A 123 -6.41 14.11 0.55
N ARG A 124 -6.42 12.81 0.25
CA ARG A 124 -7.60 11.96 0.35
C ARG A 124 -7.88 11.44 1.77
N TYR A 125 -6.83 11.15 2.54
CA TYR A 125 -6.95 10.37 3.79
C TYR A 125 -6.36 11.05 5.02
N SER A 126 -5.93 12.30 4.94
CA SER A 126 -5.43 13.11 6.08
C SER A 126 -6.45 14.11 6.61
#